data_AF-A0A926E4Q0-F1
#
_entry.id   AF-A0A926E4Q0-F1
#
_cell.length_a   1.000
_cell.length_b   1.000
_cell.length_c   1.000
_cell.angle_alpha   90.00
_cell.angle_beta   90.00
_cell.angle_gamma   90.00
#
_symmetry.space_group_name_H-M   'P 1'
#
loop_
_entity.id
_entity.type
_entity.pdbx_description
1 polymer ?
#
loop_
_entity_poly.entity_id
_entity_poly.type
_entity_poly.pdbx_seq_one_letter_code
_entity_poly.pdbx_strand_id
1 'polypeptide(L)'
;MAGIEEREFCFPDCIHLSQRYRCDILRVAQCVGEGCAFRQSETEYRLAYERWQKAISALSCEQRGKIVSKYYGGKMPHVMQEKK
;
A
#
# COMPACT_ATOMS: atom_id res chain seq x y z
N MET A 1 -44.74 7.71 1.70
CA MET A 1 -43.65 7.48 0.74
C MET A 1 -42.37 7.50 1.54
N ALA A 2 -41.77 6.33 1.79
CA ALA A 2 -40.59 6.22 2.63
C ALA A 2 -39.43 6.97 1.95
N GLY A 3 -38.90 7.99 2.63
CA GLY A 3 -37.69 8.68 2.22
C GLY A 3 -36.57 7.66 2.15
N ILE A 4 -36.02 7.48 0.96
CA ILE A 4 -34.81 6.71 0.76
C ILE A 4 -33.73 7.60 1.38
N GLU A 5 -33.43 7.39 2.65
CA GLU A 5 -32.22 7.89 3.27
C GLU A 5 -31.08 7.48 2.35
N GLU A 6 -30.49 8.45 1.66
CA GLU A 6 -29.20 8.35 1.02
C GLU A 6 -28.21 8.02 2.13
N ARG A 7 -28.16 6.75 2.54
CA ARG A 7 -27.00 6.20 3.22
C ARG A 7 -25.89 6.34 2.21
N GLU A 8 -25.18 7.45 2.28
CA GLU A 8 -23.83 7.57 1.76
C GLU A 8 -23.13 6.30 2.22
N PHE A 9 -22.96 5.35 1.30
CA PHE A 9 -22.22 4.14 1.56
C PHE A 9 -20.78 4.62 1.61
N CYS A 10 -20.39 5.14 2.77
CA CYS A 10 -19.11 5.78 2.99
C CYS A 10 -18.06 4.66 2.96
N PHE A 11 -17.56 4.39 1.77
CA PHE A 11 -16.47 3.45 1.60
C PHE A 11 -15.24 4.01 2.29
N PRO A 12 -14.57 3.23 3.15
CA PRO A 12 -13.33 3.67 3.74
C PRO A 12 -12.33 3.93 2.60
N ASP A 13 -11.73 5.13 2.59
CA ASP A 13 -10.66 5.48 1.66
C ASP A 13 -9.43 4.62 1.97
N CYS A 14 -9.35 3.45 1.32
CA CYS A 14 -8.38 2.41 1.62
C CYS A 14 -7.97 1.70 0.34
N ILE A 15 -6.67 1.70 0.03
CA ILE A 15 -6.11 1.05 -1.17
C ILE A 15 -6.30 -0.47 -1.19
N HIS A 16 -6.55 -1.08 -0.03
CA HIS A 16 -6.73 -2.51 0.13
C HIS A 16 -8.20 -2.95 0.06
N LEU A 17 -9.11 -2.01 -0.21
CA LEU A 17 -10.53 -2.32 -0.38
C LEU A 17 -10.79 -2.85 -1.79
N SER A 18 -11.25 -4.10 -1.88
CA SER A 18 -11.67 -4.73 -3.11
C SER A 18 -13.10 -4.32 -3.50
N GLN A 19 -13.43 -4.40 -4.79
CA GLN A 19 -14.78 -4.17 -5.34
C GLN A 19 -15.87 -5.05 -4.70
N ARG A 20 -15.48 -6.19 -4.08
CA ARG A 20 -16.38 -7.08 -3.35
C ARG A 20 -16.44 -6.79 -1.84
N TYR A 21 -16.06 -5.59 -1.40
CA TYR A 21 -16.07 -5.17 0.01
C TYR A 21 -15.14 -6.00 0.91
N ARG A 22 -14.17 -6.67 0.28
CA ARG A 22 -13.15 -7.49 0.95
C ARG A 22 -11.89 -6.68 1.14
N CYS A 23 -11.07 -7.10 2.10
CA CYS A 23 -9.76 -6.51 2.33
C CYS A 23 -8.69 -7.41 1.70
N ASP A 24 -7.94 -6.92 0.72
CA ASP A 24 -6.92 -7.73 0.03
C ASP A 24 -5.71 -8.05 0.91
N ILE A 25 -5.37 -7.17 1.87
CA ILE A 25 -4.26 -7.38 2.80
C ILE A 25 -4.61 -8.36 3.94
N LEU A 26 -5.77 -8.19 4.57
CA LEU A 26 -6.21 -9.07 5.67
C LEU A 26 -6.93 -10.33 5.16
N ARG A 27 -7.31 -10.37 3.88
CA ARG A 27 -8.08 -11.45 3.22
C ARG A 27 -9.40 -11.79 3.92
N VAL A 28 -9.97 -10.83 4.67
CA VAL A 28 -11.25 -10.99 5.36
C VAL A 28 -12.41 -10.80 4.40
N ALA A 29 -13.51 -11.51 4.66
CA ALA A 29 -14.70 -11.49 3.82
C ALA A 29 -15.44 -10.14 3.85
N GLN A 30 -15.25 -9.34 4.91
CA GLN A 30 -15.86 -8.03 5.07
C GLN A 30 -14.82 -7.05 5.63
N CYS A 31 -14.70 -5.88 5.00
CA CYS A 31 -13.81 -4.81 5.45
C CYS A 31 -14.26 -4.25 6.82
N VAL A 32 -13.29 -3.96 7.69
CA VAL A 32 -13.50 -3.42 9.05
C VAL A 32 -13.82 -1.91 9.04
N GLY A 33 -13.63 -1.23 7.92
CA GLY A 33 -13.93 0.20 7.79
C GLY A 33 -12.85 1.09 8.42
N GLU A 34 -13.28 2.24 8.96
CA GLU A 34 -12.38 3.27 9.51
C GLU A 34 -11.57 2.80 10.71
N GLY A 35 -12.05 1.82 11.49
CA GLY A 35 -11.33 1.24 12.62
C GLY A 35 -10.21 0.27 12.23
N CYS A 36 -9.95 0.07 10.93
CA CYS A 36 -8.90 -0.84 10.48
C CYS A 36 -7.51 -0.26 10.76
N ALA A 37 -6.71 -0.94 11.59
CA ALA A 37 -5.32 -0.57 11.86
C ALA A 37 -4.39 -0.64 10.62
N PHE A 38 -4.84 -1.31 9.56
CA PHE A 38 -4.13 -1.43 8.28
C PHE A 38 -4.74 -0.52 7.20
N ARG A 39 -5.65 0.39 7.57
CA ARG A 39 -6.21 1.36 6.63
C ARG A 39 -5.07 2.24 6.12
N GLN A 40 -5.03 2.40 4.80
CA GLN A 40 -4.07 3.28 4.16
C GLN A 40 -4.71 3.92 2.95
N SER A 41 -4.73 5.25 2.92
CA SER A 41 -5.14 6.00 1.73
C SER A 41 -4.08 5.93 0.63
N GLU A 42 -4.47 6.22 -0.61
CA GLU A 42 -3.53 6.25 -1.73
C GLU A 42 -2.41 7.30 -1.50
N THR A 43 -2.76 8.42 -0.88
CA THR A 43 -1.80 9.49 -0.56
C THR A 43 -0.78 9.05 0.47
N GLU A 44 -1.21 8.39 1.55
CA GLU A 44 -0.31 7.85 2.58
C GLU A 44 0.61 6.77 2.02
N TYR A 45 0.06 5.86 1.20
CA TYR A 45 0.85 4.83 0.53
C TYR A 45 1.93 5.46 -0.36
N ARG A 46 1.56 6.44 -1.20
CA ARG A 46 2.50 7.15 -2.07
C ARG A 46 3.60 7.85 -1.27
N LEU A 47 3.26 8.57 -0.20
CA LEU A 47 4.24 9.25 0.64
C LEU A 47 5.19 8.27 1.34
N ALA A 48 4.66 7.17 1.88
CA ALA A 48 5.47 6.10 2.47
C ALA A 48 6.42 5.48 1.44
N TYR A 49 5.92 5.25 0.23
CA TYR A 49 6.69 4.71 -0.88
C TYR A 49 7.81 5.66 -1.32
N GLU A 50 7.55 6.97 -1.45
CA GLU A 50 8.57 7.97 -1.77
C GLU A 50 9.66 8.06 -0.70
N ARG A 51 9.27 8.00 0.59
CA ARG A 51 10.23 7.97 1.71
C ARG A 51 11.11 6.73 1.65
N TRP A 52 10.51 5.57 1.42
CA TRP A 52 11.25 4.32 1.24
C TRP A 52 12.22 4.39 0.05
N GLN A 53 11.76 4.93 -1.09
CA GLN A 53 12.60 5.08 -2.27
C GLN A 53 13.80 6.00 -2.01
N LYS A 54 13.59 7.15 -1.34
CA LYS A 54 14.69 8.03 -0.92
C LYS A 54 15.68 7.32 -0.01
N ALA A 55 15.19 6.55 0.97
CA ALA A 55 16.04 5.81 1.90
C ALA A 55 16.88 4.75 1.16
N ILE A 56 16.28 3.98 0.26
CA ILE A 56 16.98 2.97 -0.52
C ILE A 56 18.01 3.59 -1.46
N SER A 57 17.68 4.69 -2.14
CA SER A 57 18.59 5.38 -3.04
C SER A 57 19.80 5.98 -2.31
N ALA A 58 19.64 6.37 -1.05
CA ALA A 58 20.74 6.85 -0.21
C ALA A 58 21.71 5.74 0.24
N LEU A 59 21.33 4.47 0.11
CA LEU A 59 22.20 3.34 0.46
C LEU A 59 23.26 3.11 -0.62
N SER A 60 24.41 2.59 -0.20
CA SER A 60 25.45 2.18 -1.13
C SER A 60 25.01 0.98 -1.98
N CYS A 61 25.65 0.79 -3.14
CA CYS A 61 25.33 -0.31 -4.05
C CYS A 61 25.48 -1.68 -3.37
N GLU A 62 26.45 -1.84 -2.46
CA GLU A 62 26.63 -3.06 -1.67
C GLU A 62 25.48 -3.30 -0.68
N GLN A 63 25.03 -2.24 0.01
CA GLN A 63 23.89 -2.33 0.93
C GLN A 63 22.59 -2.66 0.20
N ARG A 64 22.35 -2.02 -0.95
CA ARG A 64 21.21 -2.35 -1.83
C ARG A 64 21.27 -3.80 -2.30
N GLY A 65 22.44 -4.29 -2.72
CA GLY A 65 22.65 -5.68 -3.13
C GLY A 65 22.30 -6.69 -2.04
N LYS A 66 22.68 -6.43 -0.78
CA LYS A 66 22.32 -7.27 0.38
C LYS A 66 20.80 -7.32 0.60
N ILE A 67 20.12 -6.17 0.51
CA ILE A 67 18.66 -6.08 0.67
C ILE A 67 17.94 -6.84 -0.45
N VAL A 68 18.38 -6.65 -1.70
CA VAL A 68 17.79 -7.29 -2.89
C VAL A 68 17.96 -8.80 -2.85
N SER A 69 19.15 -9.27 -2.48
CA SER A 69 19.41 -10.70 -2.29
C SER A 69 18.51 -11.29 -1.20
N LYS A 70 18.41 -10.62 -0.04
CA LYS A 70 17.68 -11.13 1.13
C LYS A 70 16.16 -11.11 0.99
N TYR A 71 15.59 -10.03 0.46
CA TYR A 71 14.14 -9.80 0.47
C TYR A 71 13.47 -9.91 -0.90
N TYR A 72 14.23 -9.75 -1.99
CA TYR A 72 13.70 -9.72 -3.36
C TYR A 72 14.27 -10.85 -4.24
N GLY A 73 14.90 -11.85 -3.64
CA GLY A 73 15.43 -13.02 -4.35
C GLY A 73 16.47 -12.67 -5.42
N GLY A 74 17.26 -11.61 -5.19
CA GLY A 74 18.26 -11.14 -6.15
C GLY A 74 17.71 -10.30 -7.30
N LYS A 75 16.38 -10.14 -7.42
CA LYS A 75 15.77 -9.29 -8.45
C LYS A 75 15.59 -7.89 -7.92
N MET A 76 16.43 -6.97 -8.39
CA MET A 76 16.28 -5.55 -8.11
C MET A 76 14.90 -5.08 -8.62
N PRO A 77 13.99 -4.63 -7.75
CA PRO A 77 12.72 -4.10 -8.24
C PRO A 77 13.01 -2.86 -9.09
N HIS A 78 12.26 -2.67 -10.19
CA HIS A 78 12.46 -1.60 -11.20
C HIS A 78 12.59 -0.18 -10.61
N VAL A 79 12.14 -0.03 -9.38
CA VAL A 79 12.07 1.18 -8.56
C VAL A 79 13.40 1.57 -7.91
N MET A 80 14.36 0.63 -7.84
CA MET A 80 15.69 0.83 -7.28
C MET A 80 16.77 1.06 -8.36
N GLN A 81 16.37 1.18 -9.63
CA GLN A 81 17.31 1.44 -10.72
C GLN A 81 17.74 2.90 -10.67
N GLU A 82 19.06 3.14 -10.62
CA GLU A 82 19.62 4.48 -10.82
C GLU A 82 19.28 4.92 -12.25
N LYS A 83 18.47 5.98 -12.38
CA LYS A 83 18.31 6.66 -13.66
C LYS A 83 19.68 7.24 -14.02
N LYS A 84 20.32 6.61 -15.00
CA LYS A 84 21.57 7.08 -15.61
C LYS A 84 21.34 8.38 -16.36
#